data_AF-A0A7Y5QEB2-F1
#
_entry.id   AF-A0A7Y5QEB2-F1
#
_cell.length_a   1.000
_cell.length_b   1.000
_cell.length_c   1.000
_cell.angle_alpha   90.00
_cell.angle_beta   90.00
_cell.angle_gamma   90.00
#
_symmetry.space_group_name_H-M   'P 1'
#
loop_
_entity.id
_entity.type
_entity.pdbx_description
1 polymer ?
#
loop_
_entity_poly.entity_id
_entity_poly.type
_entity_poly.pdbx_seq_one_letter_code
_entity_poly.pdbx_strand_id
1 'polypeptide(L)'
;MINQSDVQGRLRLLRYGLVVMVIVAFLVALLAPYSATAPVANAAGTTPIQITDFLGNALLYAVIVAVVAVIVYVVYTMMIRRGSGG
;
A
#
# COMPACT_ATOMS: atom_id res chain seq x y z
N MET A 1 -30.96 -0.86 16.24
CA MET A 1 -30.74 -0.26 14.91
C MET A 1 -29.26 0.07 14.80
N ILE A 2 -28.51 -0.60 13.92
CA ILE A 2 -27.11 -0.25 13.66
C ILE A 2 -27.10 1.21 13.20
N ASN A 3 -26.39 2.06 13.94
CA ASN A 3 -26.32 3.47 13.65
C ASN A 3 -25.57 3.60 12.31
N GLN A 4 -26.28 4.03 11.26
CA GLN A 4 -25.68 4.15 9.92
C GLN A 4 -24.49 5.14 9.92
N SER A 5 -24.43 6.04 10.91
CA SER A 5 -23.29 6.91 11.21
C SER A 5 -21.99 6.12 11.43
N ASP A 6 -22.05 5.04 12.20
CA ASP A 6 -20.85 4.31 12.64
C ASP A 6 -20.30 3.44 11.51
N VAL A 7 -21.19 2.88 10.69
CA VAL A 7 -20.83 2.10 9.50
C VAL A 7 -20.17 3.00 8.44
N GLN A 8 -20.73 4.19 8.20
CA GLN A 8 -20.12 5.15 7.27
C GLN A 8 -18.76 5.67 7.75
N GLY A 9 -18.61 5.89 9.07
CA GLY A 9 -17.33 6.26 9.68
C GLY A 9 -16.23 5.21 9.46
N ARG A 10 -16.54 3.93 9.71
CA ARG A 10 -15.61 2.81 9.50
C ARG A 10 -15.22 2.63 8.03
N LEU A 11 -16.15 2.81 7.10
CA LEU A 11 -15.88 2.76 5.66
C LEU A 11 -14.95 3.88 5.17
N ARG A 12 -15.05 5.09 5.75
CA ARG A 12 -14.12 6.18 5.46
C ARG A 12 -12.72 5.85 5.97
N LEU A 13 -12.62 5.36 7.21
CA LEU A 13 -11.35 4.95 7.79
C LEU A 13 -10.67 3.86 6.96
N LEU A 14 -11.43 2.86 6.47
CA LEU A 14 -10.90 1.83 5.59
C LEU A 14 -10.36 2.40 4.28
N ARG A 15 -11.09 3.31 3.63
CA ARG A 15 -10.64 3.95 2.39
C ARG A 15 -9.33 4.72 2.59
N TYR A 16 -9.25 5.53 3.63
CA TYR A 16 -8.01 6.26 3.94
C TYR A 16 -6.87 5.32 4.33
N GLY A 17 -7.15 4.29 5.14
CA GLY A 17 -6.16 3.28 5.52
C GLY A 17 -5.58 2.54 4.32
N LEU A 18 -6.41 2.18 3.35
CA LEU A 18 -5.96 1.52 2.11
C LEU A 18 -5.08 2.44 1.26
N VAL A 19 -5.42 3.72 1.14
CA VAL A 19 -4.57 4.69 0.42
C VAL A 19 -3.21 4.85 1.11
N VAL A 20 -3.21 4.97 2.45
CA VAL A 20 -1.96 5.05 3.23
C VAL A 20 -1.12 3.79 3.04
N MET A 21 -1.72 2.60 3.05
CA MET A 21 -1.01 1.34 2.82
C MET A 21 -0.34 1.28 1.45
N VAL A 22 -0.99 1.78 0.39
CA VAL A 22 -0.39 1.84 -0.96
C VAL A 22 0.80 2.79 -0.99
N ILE A 23 0.69 3.96 -0.37
CA ILE A 23 1.79 4.93 -0.30
C ILE A 23 2.96 4.36 0.49
N VAL A 24 2.70 3.74 1.64
CA VAL A 24 3.74 3.11 2.46
C VAL A 24 4.42 1.97 1.70
N ALA A 25 3.65 1.13 1.00
CA ALA A 25 4.20 0.05 0.19
C ALA A 25 5.11 0.59 -0.92
N PHE A 26 4.71 1.67 -1.61
CA PHE A 26 5.55 2.34 -2.60
C PHE A 26 6.87 2.85 -1.99
N LEU A 27 6.78 3.57 -0.87
CA LEU A 27 7.95 4.12 -0.19
C LEU A 27 8.89 3.03 0.31
N VAL A 28 8.36 1.95 0.88
CA VAL A 28 9.16 0.81 1.34
C VAL A 28 9.83 0.11 0.15
N ALA A 29 9.10 -0.14 -0.93
CA ALA A 29 9.65 -0.76 -2.14
C ALA A 29 10.74 0.09 -2.81
N LEU A 30 10.71 1.41 -2.62
CA LEU A 30 11.72 2.33 -3.14
C LEU A 30 12.93 2.48 -2.21
N LEU A 31 12.69 2.78 -0.92
CA LEU A 31 13.75 3.11 0.03
C LEU A 31 14.48 1.89 0.57
N ALA A 32 13.79 0.78 0.83
CA ALA A 32 14.40 -0.40 1.43
C ALA A 32 15.52 -1.01 0.57
N PRO A 33 15.36 -1.21 -0.76
CA PRO A 33 16.47 -1.73 -1.56
C PRO A 33 17.61 -0.71 -1.65
N TYR A 34 17.32 0.58 -1.82
CA TYR A 34 18.35 1.61 -1.86
C TYR A 34 19.20 1.64 -0.57
N SER A 35 18.56 1.63 0.60
CA SER A 35 19.28 1.64 1.88
C SER A 35 20.11 0.38 2.12
N ALA A 36 19.70 -0.76 1.55
CA ALA A 36 20.43 -2.01 1.63
C ALA A 36 21.63 -2.07 0.65
N THR A 37 21.47 -1.58 -0.58
CA THR A 37 22.47 -1.77 -1.64
C THR A 37 23.45 -0.61 -1.75
N ALA A 38 23.03 0.63 -1.49
CA ALA A 38 23.89 1.81 -1.66
C ALA A 38 25.15 1.79 -0.76
N PRO A 39 25.08 1.42 0.54
CA PRO A 39 26.28 1.33 1.37
C PRO A 39 27.27 0.28 0.88
N VAL A 40 26.76 -0.85 0.38
CA VAL A 40 27.57 -1.95 -0.15
C VAL A 40 28.28 -1.53 -1.44
N ALA A 41 27.56 -0.89 -2.36
CA ALA A 41 28.13 -0.41 -3.62
C ALA A 41 29.22 0.66 -3.39
N ASN A 42 29.00 1.56 -2.44
CA ASN A 42 29.96 2.58 -2.03
C ASN A 42 31.21 1.96 -1.39
N ALA A 43 31.04 0.98 -0.49
CA ALA A 43 32.15 0.27 0.14
C ALA A 43 32.97 -0.55 -0.88
N ALA A 44 32.32 -1.09 -1.90
CA ALA A 44 32.95 -1.86 -2.97
C ALA A 44 33.64 -0.99 -4.04
N GLY A 45 33.52 0.35 -3.98
CA GLY A 45 34.09 1.26 -4.99
C GLY A 45 33.46 1.11 -6.37
N THR A 46 32.24 0.58 -6.43
CA THR A 46 31.49 0.36 -7.68
C THR A 46 30.67 1.59 -8.07
N THR A 47 29.99 1.54 -9.21
CA THR A 47 29.08 2.60 -9.66
C THR A 47 28.06 2.98 -8.57
N PRO A 48 27.89 4.28 -8.27
CA PRO A 48 26.94 4.73 -7.24
C PRO A 48 25.50 4.39 -7.61
N ILE A 49 24.85 3.55 -6.80
CA ILE A 49 23.44 3.22 -6.94
C ILE A 49 22.59 4.44 -6.60
N GLN A 50 21.65 4.80 -7.48
CA GLN A 50 20.72 5.90 -7.28
C GLN A 50 19.37 5.38 -6.80
N ILE A 51 18.63 6.20 -6.05
CA ILE A 51 17.28 5.83 -5.59
C ILE A 51 16.31 5.62 -6.77
N THR A 52 16.56 6.28 -7.90
CA THR A 52 15.78 6.17 -9.13
C THR A 52 15.90 4.80 -9.80
N ASP A 53 16.95 4.04 -9.51
CA ASP A 53 17.18 2.72 -10.10
C ASP A 53 16.09 1.71 -9.68
N PHE A 54 15.44 1.95 -8.53
CA PHE A 54 14.37 1.13 -8.01
C PHE A 54 12.97 1.65 -8.33
N LEU A 55 12.86 2.83 -8.97
CA LEU A 55 11.58 3.51 -9.18
C LEU A 55 10.61 2.68 -10.01
N GLY A 56 11.10 2.01 -11.06
CA GLY A 56 10.28 1.15 -11.92
C GLY A 56 9.63 0.00 -11.14
N ASN A 57 10.43 -0.70 -10.31
CA ASN A 57 9.92 -1.79 -9.48
C ASN A 57 9.00 -1.29 -8.37
N ALA A 58 9.34 -0.17 -7.72
CA ALA A 58 8.51 0.43 -6.68
C ALA A 58 7.11 0.80 -7.20
N LEU A 59 7.03 1.40 -8.40
CA LEU A 59 5.75 1.69 -9.05
C LEU A 59 4.94 0.42 -9.34
N LEU A 60 5.60 -0.64 -9.82
CA LEU A 60 4.94 -1.91 -10.14
C LEU A 60 4.36 -2.56 -8.87
N TYR A 61 5.12 -2.57 -7.76
CA TYR A 61 4.62 -3.02 -6.47
C TYR A 61 3.46 -2.18 -5.95
N ALA A 62 3.53 -0.85 -6.09
CA ALA A 62 2.45 0.05 -5.69
C ALA A 62 1.15 -0.26 -6.44
N VAL A 63 1.23 -0.53 -7.74
CA VAL A 63 0.07 -0.94 -8.55
C VAL A 63 -0.49 -2.28 -8.07
N ILE A 64 0.35 -3.27 -7.82
CA ILE A 64 -0.08 -4.58 -7.29
C ILE A 64 -0.82 -4.41 -5.96
N VAL A 65 -0.23 -3.65 -5.03
CA VAL A 65 -0.84 -3.40 -3.71
C VAL A 65 -2.15 -2.60 -3.84
N ALA A 66 -2.23 -1.65 -4.79
CA ALA A 66 -3.46 -0.92 -5.06
C ALA A 66 -4.59 -1.85 -5.56
N VAL A 67 -4.27 -2.80 -6.45
CA VAL A 67 -5.25 -3.80 -6.90
C VAL A 67 -5.73 -4.66 -5.73
N VAL A 68 -4.81 -5.13 -4.88
CA VAL A 68 -5.17 -5.91 -3.68
C VAL A 68 -6.03 -5.08 -2.72
N ALA A 69 -5.69 -3.81 -2.51
CA ALA A 69 -6.46 -2.90 -1.67
C ALA A 69 -7.90 -2.72 -2.17
N VAL A 70 -8.09 -2.58 -3.49
CA VAL A 70 -9.42 -2.52 -4.11
C VAL A 70 -10.20 -3.82 -3.87
N ILE A 71 -9.56 -4.97 -4.03
CA ILE A 71 -10.20 -6.27 -3.78
C ILE A 71 -10.65 -6.36 -2.31
N VAL A 72 -9.78 -6.01 -1.36
CA VAL A 72 -10.10 -5.99 0.08
C VAL A 72 -11.27 -5.06 0.37
N TYR A 73 -11.28 -3.86 -0.21
CA TYR A 73 -12.38 -2.92 -0.07
C TYR A 73 -13.71 -3.51 -0.58
N VAL A 74 -13.72 -4.11 -1.77
CA VAL A 74 -14.90 -4.73 -2.37
C VAL A 74 -15.43 -5.87 -1.48
N VAL A 75 -14.56 -6.78 -1.06
CA VAL A 75 -14.94 -7.90 -0.17
C VAL A 75 -15.53 -7.39 1.14
N TYR A 76 -14.90 -6.38 1.76
CA TYR A 76 -15.40 -5.80 3.01
C TYR A 76 -16.78 -5.15 2.83
N THR A 77 -16.99 -4.44 1.72
CA THR A 77 -18.30 -3.83 1.43
C THR A 77 -19.39 -4.88 1.18
N MET A 78 -19.07 -6.01 0.53
CA MET A 78 -20.00 -7.11 0.31
C MET A 78 -20.36 -7.82 1.63
N MET A 79 -19.38 -8.02 2.53
CA MET A 79 -19.61 -8.62 3.84
C MET A 79 -20.54 -7.77 4.71
N ILE A 80 -20.32 -6.46 4.79
CA ILE A 80 -21.19 -5.57 5.56
C ILE A 80 -22.62 -5.58 5.01
N ARG A 81 -22.79 -5.55 3.68
CA ARG A 81 -24.11 -5.60 3.04
C ARG A 81 -24.87 -6.90 3.30
N ARG A 82 -24.17 -8.03 3.39
CA ARG A 82 -24.77 -9.33 3.77
C ARG A 82 -25.15 -9.39 5.25
N GLY A 83 -24.35 -8.78 6.13
CA GLY A 83 -24.61 -8.77 7.58
C GLY A 83 -25.74 -7.84 8.03
N SER A 84 -26.14 -6.85 7.23
CA SER A 84 -27.22 -5.90 7.54
C SER A 84 -28.57 -6.25 6.92
N GLY A 85 -28.70 -7.44 6.32
CA GLY A 85 -29.89 -7.91 5.59
C GLY A 85 -30.60 -9.12 6.21
N GLY A 86 -30.39 -9.38 7.49
CA GLY A 86 -31.20 -10.30 8.31
C GLY A 86 -31.79 -9.58 9.52
#